data_AF-A0AAJ4AUA5-F1
#
_entry.id   AF-A0AAJ4AUA5-F1
#
_cell.length_a   1.000
_cell.length_b   1.000
_cell.length_c   1.000
_cell.angle_alpha   90.00
_cell.angle_beta   90.00
_cell.angle_gamma   90.00
#
_symmetry.space_group_name_H-M   'P 1'
#
loop_
_entity.id
_entity.type
_entity.pdbx_description
1 polymer ?
#
loop_
_entity_poly.entity_id
_entity_poly.type
_entity_poly.pdbx_seq_one_letter_code
_entity_poly.pdbx_strand_id
1 'polypeptide(L)'
;MNKEYEKDVIQPVQNLLAPYANQTLSAFDNSKLVIAVIHAAFEKTSTYLAEPPIAYEVAMSVDDRVESEHDKSKNSAPFYCVKWQNIWVHCGLTNDYSASIQLFSHHEENEGVGDMDFIDRLSLGSTILREIKVPVMSLQQVEFMCMEYAHFDHC
;
A
#
# COMPACT_ATOMS: atom_id res chain seq x y z
N MET A 1 -8.63 7.14 19.24
CA MET A 1 -9.54 6.16 18.60
C MET A 1 -9.53 4.89 19.44
N ASN A 2 -10.67 4.17 19.53
CA ASN A 2 -10.80 2.96 20.36
C ASN A 2 -10.06 1.77 19.73
N LYS A 3 -9.18 1.11 20.49
CA LYS A 3 -8.33 -0.01 20.06
C LYS A 3 -9.09 -1.22 19.48
N GLU A 4 -10.36 -1.38 19.79
CA GLU A 4 -11.22 -2.45 19.25
C GLU A 4 -11.67 -2.16 17.81
N TYR A 5 -12.00 -0.90 17.49
CA TYR A 5 -12.46 -0.49 16.16
C TYR A 5 -11.36 -0.64 15.10
N GLU A 6 -10.10 -0.45 15.48
CA GLU A 6 -8.96 -0.53 14.56
C GLU A 6 -8.59 -1.98 14.21
N LYS A 7 -8.73 -2.91 15.17
CA LYS A 7 -8.58 -4.35 14.93
C LYS A 7 -9.66 -4.90 14.00
N ASP A 8 -10.88 -4.41 14.12
CA ASP A 8 -12.03 -4.87 13.33
C ASP A 8 -11.89 -4.56 11.84
N VAL A 9 -11.09 -3.57 11.43
CA VAL A 9 -10.90 -3.20 10.02
C VAL A 9 -9.56 -3.70 9.45
N ILE A 10 -8.49 -3.76 10.26
CA ILE A 10 -7.17 -4.23 9.81
C ILE A 10 -7.17 -5.72 9.47
N GLN A 11 -7.79 -6.55 10.33
CA GLN A 11 -7.79 -8.00 10.13
C GLN A 11 -8.48 -8.42 8.81
N PRO A 12 -9.63 -7.83 8.41
CA PRO A 12 -10.21 -8.06 7.09
C PRO A 12 -9.26 -7.74 5.93
N VAL A 13 -8.56 -6.59 5.97
CA VAL A 13 -7.65 -6.20 4.88
C VAL A 13 -6.45 -7.15 4.81
N GLN A 14 -5.89 -7.54 5.96
CA GLN A 14 -4.83 -8.55 6.01
C GLN A 14 -5.30 -9.88 5.41
N ASN A 15 -6.50 -10.35 5.76
CA ASN A 15 -7.05 -11.60 5.24
C ASN A 15 -7.29 -11.54 3.72
N LEU A 16 -7.71 -10.38 3.21
CA LEU A 16 -7.88 -10.16 1.77
C LEU A 16 -6.55 -10.23 1.01
N LEU A 17 -5.48 -9.70 1.60
CA LEU A 17 -4.16 -9.60 0.96
C LEU A 17 -3.25 -10.81 1.22
N ALA A 18 -3.53 -11.62 2.26
CA ALA A 18 -2.73 -12.78 2.64
C ALA A 18 -2.40 -13.76 1.48
N PRO A 19 -3.31 -14.05 0.52
CA PRO A 19 -2.99 -14.91 -0.62
C PRO A 19 -1.86 -14.38 -1.52
N TYR A 20 -1.60 -13.08 -1.46
CA TYR A 20 -0.66 -12.38 -2.34
C TYR A 20 0.64 -11.96 -1.64
N ALA A 21 0.81 -12.30 -0.35
CA ALA A 21 1.92 -11.83 0.47
C ALA A 21 3.32 -12.21 -0.05
N ASN A 22 3.41 -13.31 -0.81
CA ASN A 22 4.68 -13.85 -1.32
C ASN A 22 4.93 -13.53 -2.80
N GLN A 23 4.07 -12.73 -3.44
CA GLN A 23 4.20 -12.40 -4.86
C GLN A 23 5.39 -11.46 -5.08
N THR A 24 6.23 -11.75 -6.07
CA THR A 24 7.35 -10.87 -6.46
C THR A 24 6.91 -9.96 -7.60
N LEU A 25 6.15 -8.93 -7.28
CA LEU A 25 5.65 -7.95 -8.26
C LEU A 25 6.39 -6.62 -8.14
N SER A 26 6.32 -5.82 -9.20
CA SER A 26 6.71 -4.41 -9.11
C SER A 26 5.80 -3.66 -8.14
N ALA A 27 6.29 -2.58 -7.55
CA ALA A 27 5.47 -1.78 -6.63
C ALA A 27 4.21 -1.21 -7.30
N PHE A 28 4.29 -0.90 -8.61
CA PHE A 28 3.13 -0.45 -9.36
C PHE A 28 2.13 -1.57 -9.61
N ASP A 29 2.58 -2.80 -9.87
CA ASP A 29 1.69 -3.96 -10.02
C ASP A 29 1.06 -4.38 -8.68
N ASN A 30 1.80 -4.26 -7.57
CA ASN A 30 1.24 -4.35 -6.22
C ASN A 30 0.11 -3.35 -6.03
N SER A 31 0.24 -2.09 -6.48
CA SER A 31 -0.85 -1.11 -6.36
C SER A 31 -2.11 -1.52 -7.14
N LYS A 32 -1.96 -2.11 -8.33
CA LYS A 32 -3.09 -2.64 -9.12
C LYS A 32 -3.76 -3.81 -8.42
N LEU A 33 -2.97 -4.75 -7.91
CA LEU A 33 -3.44 -5.92 -7.18
C LEU A 33 -4.23 -5.48 -5.94
N VAL A 34 -3.65 -4.61 -5.10
CA VAL A 34 -4.27 -4.13 -3.87
C VAL A 34 -5.58 -3.39 -4.17
N ILE A 35 -5.59 -2.49 -5.16
CA ILE A 35 -6.82 -1.81 -5.61
C ILE A 35 -7.88 -2.82 -6.05
N ALA A 36 -7.52 -3.80 -6.89
CA ALA A 36 -8.47 -4.78 -7.40
C ALA A 36 -9.09 -5.65 -6.30
N VAL A 37 -8.26 -6.15 -5.38
CA VAL A 37 -8.70 -7.00 -4.27
C VAL A 37 -9.61 -6.23 -3.31
N ILE A 38 -9.21 -5.02 -2.93
CA ILE A 38 -10.01 -4.18 -2.03
C ILE A 38 -11.30 -3.71 -2.72
N HIS A 39 -11.24 -3.33 -4.00
CA HIS A 39 -12.42 -2.92 -4.75
C HIS A 39 -13.44 -4.06 -4.86
N ALA A 40 -12.98 -5.29 -5.14
CA ALA A 40 -13.87 -6.46 -5.17
C ALA A 40 -14.51 -6.75 -3.80
N ALA A 41 -13.83 -6.46 -2.70
CA ALA A 41 -14.42 -6.55 -1.35
C ALA A 41 -15.41 -5.41 -1.07
N PHE A 42 -15.09 -4.19 -1.49
CA PHE A 42 -15.96 -3.02 -1.42
C PHE A 42 -17.30 -3.26 -2.13
N GLU A 43 -17.27 -3.76 -3.38
CA GLU A 43 -18.48 -4.07 -4.15
C GLU A 43 -19.38 -5.10 -3.47
N LYS A 44 -18.81 -6.08 -2.78
CA LYS A 44 -19.56 -7.13 -2.07
C LYS A 44 -20.20 -6.63 -0.77
N THR A 45 -19.58 -5.65 -0.12
CA THR A 45 -19.98 -5.17 1.21
C THR A 45 -20.94 -3.99 1.14
N SER A 46 -21.06 -3.37 -0.05
CA SER A 46 -22.04 -2.35 -0.48
C SER A 46 -22.75 -1.61 0.65
N THR A 47 -21.97 -0.90 1.46
CA THR A 47 -22.49 0.07 2.41
C THR A 47 -22.37 1.43 1.74
N TYR A 48 -23.48 2.13 1.53
CA TYR A 48 -23.54 3.42 0.82
C TYR A 48 -22.67 4.53 1.43
N LEU A 49 -22.05 4.29 2.58
CA LEU A 49 -21.22 5.24 3.32
C LEU A 49 -19.71 4.97 3.16
N ALA A 50 -19.31 3.86 2.55
CA ALA A 50 -17.89 3.53 2.38
C ALA A 50 -17.30 4.20 1.14
N GLU A 51 -16.11 4.76 1.25
CA GLU A 51 -15.36 5.31 0.13
C GLU A 51 -14.62 4.18 -0.63
N PRO A 52 -14.52 4.26 -1.96
CA PRO A 52 -13.73 3.31 -2.75
C PRO A 52 -12.24 3.44 -2.41
N PRO A 53 -11.44 2.40 -2.65
CA PRO A 53 -10.00 2.49 -2.43
C PRO A 53 -9.35 3.45 -3.43
N ILE A 54 -8.36 4.22 -2.97
CA ILE A 54 -7.65 5.22 -3.79
C ILE A 54 -6.14 4.94 -3.72
N ALA A 55 -5.46 4.97 -4.87
CA ALA A 55 -4.02 4.78 -4.96
C ALA A 55 -3.29 6.14 -5.01
N TYR A 56 -2.15 6.21 -4.33
CA TYR A 56 -1.29 7.39 -4.28
C TYR A 56 0.15 7.02 -4.61
N GLU A 57 0.84 7.95 -5.27
CA GLU A 57 2.29 8.07 -5.21
C GLU A 57 2.62 9.09 -4.12
N VAL A 58 3.50 8.70 -3.19
CA VAL A 58 3.93 9.53 -2.07
C VAL A 58 5.36 9.98 -2.32
N ALA A 59 5.61 11.29 -2.18
CA ALA A 59 6.94 11.87 -2.14
C ALA A 59 7.09 12.75 -0.89
N MET A 60 8.30 12.87 -0.33
CA MET A 60 8.54 13.81 0.77
C MET A 60 8.69 15.25 0.26
N SER A 61 8.13 16.23 0.99
CA SER A 61 8.38 17.65 0.69
C SER A 61 9.79 18.03 1.12
N VAL A 62 10.47 18.82 0.29
CA VAL A 62 11.92 19.09 0.38
C VAL A 62 12.23 20.27 1.34
N ASP A 63 11.24 20.78 2.10
CA ASP A 63 11.37 22.03 2.86
C ASP A 63 12.06 21.90 4.23
N ASP A 64 12.27 20.69 4.76
CA ASP A 64 13.02 20.45 6.00
C ASP A 64 14.53 20.30 5.78
N ARG A 65 15.13 21.15 4.92
CA ARG A 65 16.59 21.24 4.77
C ARG A 65 17.22 22.01 5.94
N VAL A 66 17.30 21.38 7.10
CA VAL A 66 18.42 21.65 8.00
C VAL A 66 19.57 20.79 7.52
N GLU A 67 20.43 21.38 6.68
CA GLU A 67 21.67 20.76 6.21
C GLU A 67 22.58 20.46 7.40
N SER A 68 22.49 19.25 7.95
CA SER A 68 23.58 18.64 8.68
C SER A 68 24.27 17.65 7.76
N GLU A 69 25.49 17.98 7.35
CA GLU A 69 26.30 17.27 6.34
C GLU A 69 26.75 15.84 6.75
N HIS A 70 26.11 15.20 7.73
CA HIS A 70 26.51 13.89 8.24
C HIS A 70 25.53 12.74 8.02
N ASP A 71 24.36 12.93 7.39
CA ASP A 71 23.46 11.81 7.12
C ASP A 71 22.74 11.92 5.75
N LYS A 72 23.50 11.71 4.66
CA LYS A 72 23.00 11.66 3.28
C LYS A 72 22.28 10.34 2.95
N SER A 73 21.60 9.70 3.91
CA SER A 73 21.03 8.35 3.71
C SER A 73 19.50 8.27 3.62
N LYS A 74 18.74 9.34 3.87
CA LYS A 74 17.27 9.25 3.87
C LYS A 74 16.56 10.41 3.18
N ASN A 75 16.93 10.69 1.93
CA ASN A 75 15.89 11.14 1.00
C ASN A 75 14.97 9.94 0.80
N SER A 76 13.83 9.89 1.51
CA SER A 76 12.88 8.80 1.35
C SER A 76 12.49 8.72 -0.12
N ALA A 77 12.87 7.64 -0.78
CA ALA A 77 12.50 7.39 -2.16
C ALA A 77 10.96 7.41 -2.26
N PRO A 78 10.39 7.93 -3.37
CA PRO A 78 8.97 7.90 -3.56
C PRO A 78 8.45 6.46 -3.57
N PHE A 79 7.21 6.27 -3.15
CA PHE A 79 6.59 4.95 -3.05
C PHE A 79 5.11 4.97 -3.39
N TYR A 80 4.55 3.80 -3.66
CA TYR A 80 3.12 3.62 -3.92
C TYR A 80 2.40 3.16 -2.66
N CYS A 81 1.21 3.71 -2.42
CA CYS A 81 0.32 3.21 -1.38
C CYS A 81 -1.14 3.25 -1.81
N VAL A 82 -1.97 2.44 -1.16
CA VAL A 82 -3.42 2.43 -1.33
C VAL A 82 -4.08 2.78 -0.02
N LYS A 83 -4.99 3.75 -0.06
CA LYS A 83 -5.85 4.10 1.06
C LYS A 83 -7.22 3.46 0.86
N TRP A 84 -7.71 2.77 1.89
CA TRP A 84 -9.11 2.37 1.95
C TRP A 84 -9.64 2.57 3.35
N GLN A 85 -10.72 3.35 3.47
CA GLN A 85 -11.22 3.83 4.75
C GLN A 85 -10.10 4.55 5.52
N ASN A 86 -9.73 4.06 6.70
CA ASN A 86 -8.65 4.61 7.52
C ASN A 86 -7.38 3.73 7.51
N ILE A 87 -7.24 2.83 6.55
CA ILE A 87 -6.10 1.93 6.41
C ILE A 87 -5.26 2.34 5.21
N TRP A 88 -3.94 2.31 5.40
CA TRP A 88 -2.96 2.52 4.36
C TRP A 88 -2.18 1.23 4.10
N VAL A 89 -2.06 0.88 2.84
CA VAL A 89 -1.30 -0.29 2.38
C VAL A 89 -0.11 0.20 1.57
N HIS A 90 1.10 -0.06 2.05
CA HIS A 90 2.34 0.16 1.32
C HIS A 90 2.49 -0.88 0.22
N CYS A 91 2.73 -0.42 -1.02
CA CYS A 91 2.88 -1.28 -2.19
C CYS A 91 4.35 -1.44 -2.62
N GLY A 92 5.27 -0.65 -2.06
CA GLY A 92 6.70 -0.63 -2.40
C GLY A 92 7.19 0.71 -2.93
N LEU A 93 8.52 0.87 -3.02
CA LEU A 93 9.16 2.05 -3.62
C LEU A 93 8.89 2.09 -5.13
N THR A 94 8.79 3.28 -5.73
CA THR A 94 8.41 3.39 -7.16
C THR A 94 9.42 2.75 -8.13
N ASN A 95 10.65 2.53 -7.69
CA ASN A 95 11.72 1.87 -8.43
C ASN A 95 11.92 0.40 -8.04
N ASP A 96 11.05 -0.16 -7.20
CA ASP A 96 11.13 -1.54 -6.75
C ASP A 96 10.36 -2.47 -7.70
N TYR A 97 11.07 -3.48 -8.22
CA TYR A 97 10.55 -4.49 -9.14
C TYR A 97 10.28 -5.83 -8.44
N SER A 98 10.54 -5.94 -7.13
CA SER A 98 10.29 -7.10 -6.29
C SER A 98 9.83 -6.65 -4.91
N ALA A 99 8.74 -5.88 -4.88
CA ALA A 99 8.25 -5.23 -3.67
C ALA A 99 7.33 -6.14 -2.85
N SER A 100 7.41 -6.02 -1.52
CA SER A 100 6.44 -6.63 -0.59
C SER A 100 5.29 -5.68 -0.25
N ILE A 101 4.07 -6.20 -0.23
CA ILE A 101 2.90 -5.48 0.28
C ILE A 101 2.95 -5.46 1.82
N GLN A 102 2.84 -4.28 2.42
CA GLN A 102 2.85 -4.09 3.87
C GLN A 102 1.67 -3.22 4.30
N LEU A 103 1.07 -3.50 5.45
CA LEU A 103 0.01 -2.65 6.00
C LEU A 103 0.62 -1.69 7.02
N PHE A 104 0.31 -0.40 6.89
CA PHE A 104 0.58 0.56 7.94
C PHE A 104 -0.51 0.46 9.00
N SER A 105 -0.14 0.08 10.22
CA SER A 105 -1.01 0.13 11.40
C SER A 105 -0.54 1.26 12.33
N HIS A 106 -1.47 1.89 13.02
CA HIS A 106 -1.24 2.99 13.96
C HIS A 106 -0.57 2.55 15.28
N HIS A 107 -0.02 1.33 15.38
CA HIS A 107 0.43 0.80 16.66
C HIS A 107 1.92 1.05 16.93
N GLU A 108 2.14 1.81 17.99
CA GLU A 108 3.39 1.98 18.74
C GLU A 108 4.05 0.62 19.08
N GLU A 109 5.39 0.66 19.12
CA GLU A 109 6.32 -0.34 19.70
C GLU A 109 6.67 -1.58 18.86
N ASN A 110 7.14 -1.40 17.62
CA ASN A 110 8.16 -2.31 17.09
C ASN A 110 9.44 -1.51 16.83
N GLU A 111 10.55 -1.97 17.41
CA GLU A 111 11.93 -1.50 17.18
C GLU A 111 12.41 -1.84 15.75
N GLY A 112 11.64 -1.40 14.76
CA GLY A 112 11.94 -1.47 13.34
C GLY A 112 11.68 -0.08 12.76
N VAL A 113 12.77 0.63 12.49
CA VAL A 113 12.82 1.97 11.91
C VAL A 113 11.95 2.04 10.64
N GLY A 114 10.74 2.65 10.69
CA GLY A 114 10.03 3.04 9.46
C GLY A 114 8.52 3.28 9.52
N ASP A 115 7.75 2.46 10.25
CA ASP A 115 6.28 2.41 10.01
C ASP A 115 5.45 3.47 10.74
N MET A 116 5.83 3.85 11.96
CA MET A 116 5.11 4.85 12.77
C MET A 116 5.22 6.27 12.17
N ASP A 117 6.29 6.52 11.43
CA ASP A 117 6.68 7.83 10.91
C ASP A 117 5.79 8.29 9.74
N PHE A 118 5.19 7.36 8.98
CA PHE A 118 4.47 7.71 7.76
C PHE A 118 3.11 8.37 8.01
N ILE A 119 2.27 7.79 8.87
CA ILE A 119 0.93 8.35 9.15
C ILE A 119 1.04 9.70 9.86
N ASP A 120 2.02 9.84 10.75
CA ASP A 120 2.29 11.11 11.42
C ASP A 120 2.81 12.16 10.44
N ARG A 121 3.71 11.80 9.50
CA ARG A 121 4.17 12.71 8.43
C ARG A 121 3.09 13.11 7.44
N LEU A 122 2.16 12.20 7.11
CA LEU A 122 0.96 12.51 6.35
C LEU A 122 0.12 13.58 7.06
N SER A 123 -0.05 13.43 8.38
CA SER A 123 -0.84 14.34 9.21
C SER A 123 -0.16 15.70 9.39
N LEU A 124 1.18 15.72 9.43
CA LEU A 124 2.01 16.92 9.58
C LEU A 124 2.20 17.71 8.26
N GLY A 125 1.75 17.17 7.12
CA GLY A 125 1.83 17.86 5.82
C GLY A 125 3.21 17.84 5.17
N SER A 126 4.16 17.06 5.71
CA SER A 126 5.52 16.92 5.16
C SER A 126 5.60 15.93 3.97
N THR A 127 4.46 15.47 3.47
CA THR A 127 4.35 14.53 2.34
C THR A 127 3.48 15.10 1.24
N ILE A 128 3.95 14.97 0.00
CA ILE A 128 3.18 15.24 -1.22
C ILE A 128 2.49 13.93 -1.61
N LEU A 129 1.15 13.94 -1.54
CA LEU A 129 0.29 12.87 -2.02
C LEU A 129 -0.18 13.18 -3.43
N ARG A 130 0.21 12.38 -4.41
CA ARG A 130 -0.34 12.44 -5.76
C ARG A 130 -1.25 11.25 -5.99
N GLU A 131 -2.55 11.49 -6.10
CA GLU A 131 -3.48 10.44 -6.53
C GLU A 131 -3.06 9.92 -7.92
N ILE A 132 -2.99 8.61 -8.05
CA ILE A 132 -2.68 7.95 -9.31
C ILE A 132 -3.87 7.12 -9.77
N LYS A 133 -4.20 7.23 -11.06
CA LYS A 133 -5.24 6.41 -11.66
C LYS A 133 -4.68 5.04 -11.99
N VAL A 134 -5.13 4.04 -11.24
CA VAL A 134 -4.80 2.64 -11.47
C VAL A 134 -6.03 1.96 -12.06
N PRO A 135 -5.92 1.28 -13.22
CA PRO A 135 -7.05 0.53 -13.77
C PRO A 135 -7.52 -0.52 -12.76
N VAL A 136 -8.81 -0.49 -12.41
CA VAL A 136 -9.39 -1.54 -11.56
C VAL A 136 -9.48 -2.82 -12.39
N MET A 137 -8.75 -3.84 -11.95
CA MET A 137 -8.72 -5.15 -12.61
C MET A 137 -9.76 -6.09 -11.99
N SER A 138 -10.26 -7.04 -12.76
CA SER A 138 -11.04 -8.15 -12.21
C SER A 138 -10.14 -9.11 -11.42
N LEU A 139 -10.71 -9.90 -10.51
CA LEU A 139 -9.94 -10.92 -9.78
C LEU A 139 -9.31 -11.96 -10.73
N GLN A 140 -9.96 -12.26 -11.86
CA GLN A 140 -9.37 -13.12 -12.89
C GLN A 140 -8.12 -12.49 -13.52
N GLN A 141 -8.11 -11.17 -13.75
CA GLN A 141 -6.92 -10.47 -14.24
C GLN A 141 -5.79 -10.44 -13.20
N VAL A 142 -6.14 -10.34 -11.90
CA VAL A 142 -5.18 -10.47 -10.81
C VAL A 142 -4.54 -11.86 -10.78
N GLU A 143 -5.33 -12.92 -10.98
CA GLU A 143 -4.81 -14.29 -11.08
C GLU A 143 -3.78 -14.43 -12.21
N PHE A 144 -4.08 -13.87 -13.39
CA PHE A 144 -3.11 -13.87 -14.51
C PHE A 144 -1.84 -13.09 -14.19
N MET A 145 -1.93 -11.99 -13.45
CA MET A 145 -0.77 -11.21 -13.01
C MET A 145 0.12 -11.98 -12.02
N CYS A 146 -0.47 -12.83 -11.17
CA CYS A 146 0.23 -13.58 -10.12
C CYS A 146 0.72 -14.97 -10.59
N MET A 147 0.55 -15.33 -11.86
CA MET A 147 1.05 -16.61 -12.37
C MET A 147 2.54 -16.52 -12.68
N GLU A 148 3.37 -17.15 -11.85
CA GLU A 148 4.82 -17.20 -12.04
C GLU A 148 5.27 -18.18 -13.14
N TYR A 149 4.49 -19.21 -13.43
CA TYR A 149 4.81 -20.24 -14.42
C TYR A 149 3.57 -20.71 -15.18
N ALA A 150 3.29 -20.13 -16.34
CA ALA A 150 2.51 -20.84 -17.34
C ALA A 150 3.45 -21.83 -18.03
N HIS A 151 3.60 -23.04 -17.48
CA HIS A 151 4.10 -24.15 -18.30
C HIS A 151 3.07 -24.41 -19.39
N PHE A 152 3.22 -23.73 -20.54
CA PHE A 152 2.63 -24.11 -21.82
C PHE A 152 3.37 -25.32 -22.42
N ASP A 153 3.95 -26.17 -21.59
CA ASP A 153 4.45 -27.46 -22.04
C ASP A 153 3.31 -28.46 -21.85
N HIS A 154 2.87 -29.01 -22.99
CA HIS A 154 1.80 -30.00 -23.20
C HIS A 154 0.58 -29.43 -23.93
N CYS A 155 0.78 -29.19 -25.24
CA CYS A 155 -0.25 -29.35 -26.27
C CYS A 155 -0.41 -30.84 -26.62
#